data_AF-A0A4R9A8S6-F1
#
_entry.id   AF-A0A4R9A8S6-F1
#
_cell.length_a   1.000
_cell.length_b   1.000
_cell.length_c   1.000
_cell.angle_alpha   90.00
_cell.angle_beta   90.00
_cell.angle_gamma   90.00
#
_symmetry.space_group_name_H-M   'P 1'
#
loop_
_entity.id
_entity.type
_entity.pdbx_description
1 polymer ?
#
loop_
_entity_poly.entity_id
_entity_poly.type
_entity_poly.pdbx_seq_one_letter_code
_entity_poly.pdbx_strand_id
1 'polypeptide(L)'
;MRPLKRPKFSQRMTRPGLSTDCSARSLRPVRRPNSANRRFQRAPSTKGTKMTSTGQGAQPNRPNPYAPPAEPITAFAMAPKTNTMAIVSFVSSLVIGLVGIITGHIALGQIRARGEVGRGFALAGLIIGYVSTAVFVILVALAVIFASALAAFLVNVGSNAGSSSSSSAPLPTGELGAANFDGGYLEFGAGPVIIDEYIDPMCPFCAQFEQTNGELLLAGVESGVITLRVHSLTFLDSKSQGTNYSSRASAALTCQATLNPGETLDFLSELFANQPLENTTGLSDADLADLAGGDANITDCIQNGDYQAWSQQNTESALTGPIAGAEIEAVSGTPTVLVDGAQYRGSLTNQAEFSAFVAAAF
;
A
#
# COMPACT_ATOMS: atom_id res chain seq x y z
N MET A 1 -1.48 -49.79 -53.29
CA MET A 1 -0.40 -50.71 -52.91
C MET A 1 0.90 -50.32 -53.62
N ARG A 2 1.81 -49.65 -52.91
CA ARG A 2 3.26 -49.59 -53.19
C ARG A 2 3.98 -49.31 -51.84
N PRO A 3 5.10 -49.97 -51.51
CA PRO A 3 5.54 -50.10 -50.12
C PRO A 3 6.78 -49.27 -49.74
N LEU A 4 6.81 -48.90 -48.45
CA LEU A 4 7.93 -48.84 -47.48
C LEU A 4 9.26 -48.18 -47.86
N LYS A 5 9.67 -47.21 -47.02
CA LYS A 5 11.04 -47.19 -46.44
C LYS A 5 11.08 -46.39 -45.13
N ARG A 6 11.26 -47.10 -44.01
CA ARG A 6 11.76 -46.57 -42.72
C ARG A 6 13.29 -46.65 -42.72
N PRO A 7 13.98 -45.80 -41.94
CA PRO A 7 15.22 -46.20 -41.29
C PRO A 7 15.05 -46.30 -39.76
N LYS A 8 15.56 -47.41 -39.23
CA LYS A 8 15.92 -47.64 -37.82
C LYS A 8 17.34 -47.12 -37.59
N PHE A 9 17.68 -46.66 -36.37
CA PHE A 9 18.91 -46.93 -35.58
C PHE A 9 18.86 -46.01 -34.35
N SER A 10 18.60 -46.49 -33.12
CA SER A 10 19.44 -47.28 -32.20
C SER A 10 20.70 -46.56 -31.69
N GLN A 11 20.69 -46.23 -30.40
CA GLN A 11 21.77 -46.31 -29.37
C GLN A 11 21.44 -45.27 -28.27
N ARG A 12 20.85 -45.60 -27.11
CA ARG A 12 21.36 -46.38 -25.96
C ARG A 12 22.84 -46.08 -25.64
N MET A 13 23.06 -45.07 -24.80
CA MET A 13 24.28 -44.92 -24.02
C MET A 13 23.94 -45.02 -22.54
N THR A 14 24.74 -45.80 -21.84
CA THR A 14 24.55 -46.25 -20.47
C THR A 14 25.76 -45.79 -19.66
N ARG A 15 25.50 -45.37 -18.41
CA ARG A 15 26.39 -45.35 -17.21
C ARG A 15 27.45 -44.22 -17.13
N PRO A 16 28.04 -43.96 -15.93
CA PRO A 16 27.85 -44.56 -14.60
C PRO A 16 27.56 -43.56 -13.47
N GLY A 17 27.16 -44.10 -12.31
CA GLY A 17 26.95 -43.33 -11.09
C GLY A 17 28.23 -42.82 -10.42
N LEU A 18 28.04 -41.86 -9.51
CA LEU A 18 29.00 -41.53 -8.47
C LEU A 18 28.25 -41.33 -7.16
N SER A 19 28.59 -42.17 -6.20
CA SER A 19 28.15 -42.16 -4.83
C SER A 19 28.96 -41.18 -3.97
N THR A 20 28.43 -40.98 -2.76
CA THR A 20 29.13 -40.75 -1.48
C THR A 20 29.59 -39.33 -1.10
N ASP A 21 28.90 -38.85 -0.06
CA ASP A 21 29.38 -38.25 1.19
C ASP A 21 30.17 -36.94 1.17
N CYS A 22 29.56 -35.91 1.76
CA CYS A 22 30.30 -34.89 2.50
C CYS A 22 29.50 -34.35 3.69
N SER A 23 29.64 -35.06 4.82
CA SER A 23 29.78 -34.57 6.20
C SER A 23 29.33 -33.12 6.51
N ALA A 24 28.14 -32.96 7.07
CA ALA A 24 27.70 -31.70 7.68
C ALA A 24 28.30 -31.54 9.08
N ARG A 25 29.18 -30.54 9.17
CA ARG A 25 30.05 -30.18 10.28
C ARG A 25 29.27 -29.55 11.43
N SER A 26 29.46 -30.10 12.63
CA SER A 26 29.03 -29.56 13.92
C SER A 26 29.38 -28.09 14.10
N LEU A 27 28.37 -27.24 14.35
CA LEU A 27 28.57 -25.87 14.83
C LEU A 27 28.31 -25.80 16.34
N ARG A 28 29.39 -25.53 17.06
CA ARG A 28 29.44 -25.24 18.50
C ARG A 28 28.89 -23.83 18.79
N PRO A 29 28.40 -23.58 20.01
CA PRO A 29 27.84 -22.29 20.39
C PRO A 29 28.94 -21.25 20.67
N VAL A 30 28.78 -20.05 20.13
CA VAL A 30 29.62 -18.90 20.48
C VAL A 30 29.09 -18.28 21.77
N ARG A 31 29.85 -18.52 22.85
CA ARG A 31 29.77 -17.80 24.12
C ARG A 31 30.92 -16.81 24.13
N ARG A 32 30.70 -15.52 24.45
CA ARG A 32 31.67 -14.59 25.08
C ARG A 32 31.03 -13.22 25.42
N PRO A 33 31.65 -12.41 26.30
CA PRO A 33 31.01 -11.98 27.56
C PRO A 33 31.13 -10.46 27.85
N ASN A 34 30.59 -10.05 29.02
CA ASN A 34 31.01 -8.92 29.87
C ASN A 34 30.94 -7.49 29.27
N SER A 35 30.73 -6.40 29.99
CA SER A 35 30.42 -6.08 31.39
C SER A 35 30.35 -4.55 31.43
N ALA A 36 29.36 -3.95 32.09
CA ALA A 36 29.48 -2.73 32.89
C ALA A 36 28.08 -2.37 33.44
N ASN A 37 27.78 -2.56 34.73
CA ASN A 37 28.08 -1.63 35.84
C ASN A 37 27.47 -0.24 35.54
N ARG A 38 26.48 0.33 36.23
CA ARG A 38 26.26 0.56 37.68
C ARG A 38 24.79 1.06 37.81
N ARG A 39 23.96 0.55 38.73
CA ARG A 39 23.81 0.89 40.17
C ARG A 39 22.91 2.12 40.42
N PHE A 40 21.98 1.92 41.37
CA PHE A 40 21.09 2.85 42.10
C PHE A 40 19.74 3.18 41.43
N GLN A 41 18.65 2.51 41.79
CA GLN A 41 17.85 2.54 43.04
C GLN A 41 17.09 3.85 43.31
N ARG A 42 15.76 3.70 43.22
CA ARG A 42 14.71 4.11 44.19
C ARG A 42 14.24 5.57 44.26
N ALA A 43 12.94 5.71 43.96
CA ALA A 43 11.96 6.62 44.60
C ALA A 43 12.00 6.51 46.15
N PRO A 44 11.34 7.36 47.00
CA PRO A 44 10.11 8.13 46.73
C PRO A 44 9.93 9.49 47.47
N SER A 45 8.85 10.18 47.10
CA SER A 45 7.79 10.79 47.95
C SER A 45 8.06 11.33 49.38
N THR A 46 7.68 12.61 49.55
CA THR A 46 6.87 13.24 50.64
C THR A 46 7.42 13.63 52.02
N LYS A 47 6.95 14.85 52.40
CA LYS A 47 6.66 15.45 53.74
C LYS A 47 7.79 16.15 54.51
N GLY A 48 7.48 17.33 55.08
CA GLY A 48 8.20 17.85 56.26
C GLY A 48 8.17 19.36 56.53
N THR A 49 7.08 19.81 57.16
CA THR A 49 6.90 20.80 58.24
C THR A 49 8.11 21.52 58.91
N LYS A 50 7.93 22.84 59.17
CA LYS A 50 8.48 23.78 60.21
C LYS A 50 9.84 23.52 60.87
N MET A 51 10.69 24.57 60.92
CA MET A 51 11.34 24.97 62.19
C MET A 51 11.88 26.42 62.15
N THR A 52 11.41 27.22 63.10
CA THR A 52 12.01 28.46 63.60
C THR A 52 13.22 28.14 64.47
N SER A 53 14.33 28.88 64.35
CA SER A 53 15.34 28.96 65.42
C SER A 53 16.16 30.25 65.36
N THR A 54 16.20 30.90 66.50
CA THR A 54 16.85 32.15 66.90
C THR A 54 18.31 31.89 67.34
N GLY A 55 19.17 32.93 67.33
CA GLY A 55 20.45 32.96 68.06
C GLY A 55 21.52 33.80 67.33
N GLN A 56 21.72 35.09 67.61
CA GLN A 56 22.52 35.69 68.70
C GLN A 56 24.02 35.36 68.70
N GLY A 57 24.85 36.42 68.61
CA GLY A 57 26.29 36.38 68.85
C GLY A 57 26.93 37.74 68.56
N ALA A 58 27.00 38.61 69.58
CA ALA A 58 27.62 39.93 69.54
C ALA A 58 29.12 39.87 69.89
N GLN A 59 29.95 40.68 69.21
CA GLN A 59 31.31 41.02 69.67
C GLN A 59 31.60 42.52 69.48
N PRO A 60 32.48 43.12 70.31
CA PRO A 60 32.48 44.54 70.62
C PRO A 60 33.34 45.40 69.69
N ASN A 61 32.81 46.57 69.34
CA ASN A 61 33.38 47.56 68.43
C ASN A 61 34.49 48.38 69.13
N ARG A 62 35.71 48.39 68.58
CA ARG A 62 36.79 49.32 68.97
C ARG A 62 36.72 50.59 68.08
N PRO A 63 36.96 51.81 68.61
CA PRO A 63 36.84 53.04 67.83
C PRO A 63 38.02 53.16 66.84
N ASN A 64 37.73 53.21 65.54
CA ASN A 64 38.73 53.46 64.50
C ASN A 64 38.94 54.98 64.30
N PRO A 65 40.13 55.55 64.57
CA PRO A 65 40.37 57.01 64.54
C PRO A 65 40.59 57.63 63.15
N TYR A 66 40.46 56.86 62.07
CA TYR A 66 40.54 57.40 60.70
C TYR A 66 39.14 57.46 60.07
N ALA A 67 38.42 58.54 60.38
CA ALA A 67 37.17 58.91 59.71
C ALA A 67 37.45 60.00 58.64
N PRO A 68 37.28 59.72 57.35
CA PRO A 68 37.26 60.76 56.31
C PRO A 68 35.97 61.60 56.39
N PRO A 69 35.98 62.85 55.85
CA PRO A 69 34.93 63.83 56.08
C PRO A 69 33.59 63.39 55.48
N ALA A 70 32.51 63.73 56.20
CA ALA A 70 31.14 63.40 55.83
C ALA A 70 30.74 64.11 54.53
N GLU A 71 30.60 63.35 53.45
CA GLU A 71 29.97 63.81 52.22
C GLU A 71 28.44 63.84 52.38
N PRO A 72 27.74 64.78 51.71
CA PRO A 72 26.29 64.88 51.79
C PRO A 72 25.64 63.60 51.26
N ILE A 73 24.75 63.02 52.06
CA ILE A 73 23.95 61.86 51.67
C ILE A 73 23.09 62.26 50.47
N THR A 74 23.52 61.90 49.26
CA THR A 74 22.64 61.87 48.11
C THR A 74 21.65 60.74 48.33
N ALA A 75 20.39 61.10 48.55
CA ALA A 75 19.29 60.14 48.62
C ALA A 75 19.32 59.25 47.37
N PHE A 76 19.49 57.94 47.56
CA PHE A 76 19.29 56.98 46.49
C PHE A 76 17.87 57.16 45.95
N ALA A 77 17.76 57.57 44.69
CA ALA A 77 16.48 57.59 43.99
C ALA A 77 15.91 56.16 44.03
N MET A 78 14.76 55.99 44.68
CA MET A 78 14.03 54.73 44.73
C MET A 78 13.80 54.26 43.29
N ALA A 79 14.39 53.12 42.90
CA ALA A 79 14.19 52.57 41.57
C ALA A 79 12.67 52.43 41.31
N PRO A 80 12.15 52.94 40.18
CA PRO A 80 10.71 52.90 39.91
C PRO A 80 10.24 51.44 39.89
N LYS A 81 9.19 51.17 40.66
CA LYS A 81 8.58 49.84 40.75
C LYS A 81 7.90 49.54 39.41
N THR A 82 8.44 48.61 38.63
CA THR A 82 7.74 48.13 37.44
C THR A 82 6.49 47.37 37.86
N ASN A 83 5.37 47.71 37.25
CA ASN A 83 4.07 47.18 37.60
C ASN A 83 3.95 45.74 37.07
N THR A 84 3.78 44.77 37.96
CA THR A 84 3.64 43.33 37.67
C THR A 84 2.55 43.04 36.62
N MET A 85 1.54 43.91 36.53
CA MET A 85 0.47 43.81 35.53
C MET A 85 0.96 43.96 34.09
N ALA A 86 2.06 44.68 33.84
CA ALA A 86 2.64 44.86 32.50
C ALA A 86 3.37 43.59 32.00
N ILE A 87 3.93 42.81 32.93
CA ILE A 87 4.57 41.53 32.59
C ILE A 87 3.50 40.47 32.34
N VAL A 88 2.43 40.47 33.15
CA VAL A 88 1.30 39.54 33.00
C VAL A 88 0.52 39.79 31.69
N SER A 89 0.34 41.05 31.26
CA SER A 89 -0.31 41.34 29.97
C SER A 89 0.52 40.91 28.76
N PHE A 90 1.85 41.00 28.86
CA PHE A 90 2.75 40.54 27.81
C PHE A 90 2.68 39.02 27.63
N VAL A 91 2.70 38.26 28.73
CA VAL A 91 2.68 36.79 28.70
C VAL A 91 1.30 36.24 28.32
N SER A 92 0.20 36.89 28.72
CA SER A 92 -1.16 36.44 28.38
C SER A 92 -1.59 36.77 26.94
N SER A 93 -0.95 37.76 26.29
CA SER A 93 -1.22 38.10 24.88
C SER A 93 -0.83 36.99 23.88
N LEU A 94 0.03 36.05 24.29
CA LEU A 94 0.55 34.98 23.44
C LEU A 94 -0.41 33.77 23.33
N VAL A 95 -1.39 33.64 24.23
CA VAL A 95 -2.17 32.38 24.36
C VAL A 95 -3.62 32.53 23.88
N ILE A 96 -4.26 33.70 24.01
CA ILE A 96 -5.62 33.98 23.51
C ILE A 96 -5.71 35.48 23.14
N GLY A 97 -5.41 35.82 21.88
CA GLY A 97 -5.11 37.18 21.42
C GLY A 97 -6.14 38.28 21.77
N LEU A 98 -7.42 37.92 21.99
CA LEU A 98 -8.46 38.87 22.37
C LEU A 98 -8.30 39.43 23.80
N VAL A 99 -7.77 38.64 24.74
CA VAL A 99 -7.67 39.05 26.17
C VAL A 99 -6.54 40.05 26.39
N GLY A 100 -5.43 39.91 25.64
CA GLY A 100 -4.28 40.81 25.70
C GLY A 100 -4.57 42.22 25.17
N ILE A 101 -5.42 42.33 24.14
CA ILE A 101 -5.83 43.63 23.58
C ILE A 101 -6.68 44.42 24.58
N ILE A 102 -7.61 43.75 25.28
CA ILE A 102 -8.51 44.38 26.26
C ILE A 102 -7.72 44.85 27.50
N THR A 103 -6.81 44.02 28.02
CA THR A 103 -5.97 44.39 29.18
C THR A 103 -4.93 45.45 28.85
N GLY A 104 -4.42 45.50 27.62
CA GLY A 104 -3.50 46.54 27.14
C GLY A 104 -4.11 47.95 27.18
N HIS A 105 -5.39 48.09 26.80
CA HIS A 105 -6.10 49.37 26.87
C HIS A 105 -6.31 49.86 28.32
N ILE A 106 -6.60 48.95 29.26
CA ILE A 106 -6.79 49.29 30.69
C ILE A 106 -5.46 49.74 31.33
N ALA A 107 -4.35 49.08 31.01
CA ALA A 107 -3.02 49.45 31.52
C ALA A 107 -2.58 50.85 31.02
N LEU A 108 -2.91 51.20 29.78
CA LEU A 108 -2.59 52.53 29.22
C LEU A 108 -3.38 53.66 29.90
N GLY A 109 -4.62 53.39 30.34
CA GLY A 109 -5.43 54.30 31.14
C GLY A 109 -4.83 54.57 32.52
N GLN A 110 -4.28 53.55 33.18
CA GLN A 110 -3.67 53.68 34.50
C GLN A 110 -2.33 54.44 34.46
N ILE A 111 -1.49 54.20 33.44
CA ILE A 111 -0.21 54.92 33.25
C ILE A 111 -0.45 56.41 32.95
N ARG A 112 -1.49 56.73 32.15
CA ARG A 112 -1.83 58.12 31.80
C ARG A 112 -2.39 58.90 32.99
N ALA A 113 -3.05 58.24 33.94
CA ALA A 113 -3.60 58.85 35.15
C ALA A 113 -2.57 59.02 36.29
N ARG A 114 -1.54 58.18 36.37
CA ARG A 114 -0.56 58.17 37.48
C ARG A 114 0.81 58.78 37.17
N GLY A 115 1.11 59.10 35.91
CA GLY A 115 2.35 59.78 35.52
C GLY A 115 3.63 58.93 35.65
N GLU A 116 3.51 57.60 35.70
CA GLU A 116 4.64 56.69 35.86
C GLU A 116 5.43 56.49 34.55
N VAL A 117 6.74 56.35 34.66
CA VAL A 117 7.66 56.09 33.54
C VAL A 117 7.45 54.66 33.04
N GLY A 118 7.10 54.49 31.76
CA GLY A 118 6.79 53.16 31.18
C GLY A 118 5.86 53.20 29.96
N ARG A 119 5.36 54.39 29.60
CA ARG A 119 4.43 54.62 28.48
C ARG A 119 4.93 54.09 27.13
N GLY A 120 6.25 54.08 26.89
CA GLY A 120 6.86 53.55 25.66
C GLY A 120 6.71 52.03 25.54
N PHE A 121 6.88 51.29 26.64
CA PHE A 121 6.79 49.83 26.62
C PHE A 121 5.35 49.35 26.47
N ALA A 122 4.39 50.06 27.10
CA ALA A 122 2.96 49.79 26.93
C ALA A 122 2.48 50.05 25.49
N LEU A 123 2.97 51.11 24.85
CA LEU A 123 2.66 51.40 23.45
C LEU A 123 3.27 50.37 22.49
N ALA A 124 4.53 49.96 22.73
CA ALA A 124 5.19 48.93 21.95
C ALA A 124 4.47 47.58 22.04
N GLY A 125 4.07 47.15 23.25
CA GLY A 125 3.30 45.92 23.45
C GLY A 125 1.95 45.93 22.75
N LEU A 126 1.26 47.08 22.73
CA LEU A 126 0.00 47.24 22.01
C LEU A 126 0.20 47.12 20.49
N ILE A 127 1.20 47.82 19.93
CA ILE A 127 1.50 47.79 18.49
C ILE A 127 1.87 46.38 18.04
N ILE A 128 2.76 45.70 18.77
CA ILE A 128 3.16 44.33 18.47
C ILE A 128 1.96 43.38 18.56
N GLY A 129 1.06 43.59 19.54
CA GLY A 129 -0.17 42.81 19.68
C GLY A 129 -1.15 42.97 18.51
N TYR A 130 -1.34 44.19 18.00
CA TYR A 130 -2.16 44.40 16.80
C TYR A 130 -1.52 43.81 15.55
N VAL A 131 -0.20 43.96 15.38
CA VAL A 131 0.54 43.41 14.23
C VAL A 131 0.50 41.88 14.26
N SER A 132 0.74 41.24 15.40
CA SER A 132 0.68 39.78 15.52
C SER A 132 -0.72 39.24 15.27
N THR A 133 -1.75 39.92 15.77
CA THR A 133 -3.15 39.55 15.52
C THR A 133 -3.51 39.70 14.04
N ALA A 134 -3.08 40.78 13.39
CA ALA A 134 -3.31 41.00 11.96
C ALA A 134 -2.62 39.94 11.10
N VAL A 135 -1.36 39.61 11.38
CA VAL A 135 -0.61 38.56 10.67
C VAL A 135 -1.26 37.20 10.87
N PHE A 136 -1.72 36.87 12.08
CA PHE A 136 -2.40 35.61 12.36
C PHE A 136 -3.72 35.49 11.56
N VAL A 137 -4.53 36.54 11.52
CA VAL A 137 -5.77 36.55 10.73
C VAL A 137 -5.48 36.38 9.23
N ILE A 138 -4.42 37.02 8.73
CA ILE A 138 -4.00 36.87 7.32
C ILE A 138 -3.57 35.44 7.03
N LEU A 139 -2.77 34.80 7.90
CA LEU A 139 -2.34 33.42 7.72
C LEU A 139 -3.51 32.42 7.76
N VAL A 140 -4.48 32.62 8.66
CA VAL A 140 -5.69 31.79 8.71
C VAL A 140 -6.51 31.96 7.44
N ALA A 141 -6.69 33.19 6.94
CA ALA A 141 -7.39 33.44 5.70
C ALA A 141 -6.69 32.76 4.50
N LEU A 142 -5.36 32.87 4.40
CA LEU A 142 -4.58 32.21 3.36
C LEU A 142 -4.65 30.68 3.46
N ALA A 143 -4.64 30.11 4.67
CA ALA A 143 -4.78 28.67 4.88
C ALA A 143 -6.17 28.16 4.45
N VAL A 144 -7.24 28.91 4.72
CA VAL A 144 -8.61 28.57 4.26
C VAL A 144 -8.72 28.67 2.74
N ILE A 145 -8.16 29.71 2.13
CA ILE A 145 -8.14 29.88 0.66
C ILE A 145 -7.33 28.74 0.02
N PHE A 146 -6.17 28.40 0.59
CA PHE A 146 -5.34 27.31 0.09
C PHE A 146 -6.01 25.94 0.25
N ALA A 147 -6.64 25.67 1.41
CA ALA A 147 -7.35 24.41 1.64
C ALA A 147 -8.57 24.26 0.72
N SER A 148 -9.32 25.33 0.47
CA SER A 148 -10.44 25.32 -0.49
C SER A 148 -9.98 25.19 -1.93
N ALA A 149 -8.88 25.84 -2.33
CA ALA A 149 -8.29 25.68 -3.65
C ALA A 149 -7.71 24.26 -3.86
N LEU A 150 -7.07 23.68 -2.84
CA LEU A 150 -6.56 22.32 -2.87
C LEU A 150 -7.71 21.30 -2.95
N ALA A 151 -8.78 21.49 -2.18
CA ALA A 151 -9.97 20.63 -2.26
C ALA A 151 -10.62 20.69 -3.64
N ALA A 152 -10.78 21.89 -4.21
CA ALA A 152 -11.30 22.07 -5.57
C ALA A 152 -10.38 21.44 -6.62
N PHE A 153 -9.06 21.59 -6.48
CA PHE A 153 -8.07 20.99 -7.37
C PHE A 153 -8.08 19.45 -7.29
N LEU A 154 -8.17 18.88 -6.08
CA LEU A 154 -8.26 17.43 -5.89
C LEU A 154 -9.57 16.85 -6.46
N VAL A 155 -10.69 17.55 -6.33
CA VAL A 155 -11.94 17.17 -6.99
C VAL A 155 -11.79 17.24 -8.52
N ASN A 156 -11.13 18.28 -9.05
CA ASN A 156 -10.93 18.45 -10.50
C ASN A 156 -9.90 17.47 -11.09
N VAL A 157 -8.88 17.05 -10.33
CA VAL A 157 -7.92 16.01 -10.72
C VAL A 157 -8.54 14.61 -10.59
N GLY A 158 -9.38 14.36 -9.58
CA GLY A 158 -10.17 13.13 -9.48
C GLY A 158 -11.23 13.00 -10.58
N SER A 159 -11.68 14.11 -11.14
CA SER A 159 -12.63 14.14 -12.28
C SER A 159 -11.94 13.95 -13.65
N ASN A 160 -10.61 14.11 -13.73
CA ASN A 160 -9.83 13.98 -14.96
C ASN A 160 -8.92 12.74 -14.99
N ALA A 161 -8.88 11.95 -13.91
CA ALA A 161 -8.45 10.57 -13.96
C ALA A 161 -9.60 9.72 -14.52
N GLY A 162 -9.70 9.66 -15.85
CA GLY A 162 -10.37 8.58 -16.57
C GLY A 162 -11.75 8.17 -16.05
N SER A 163 -12.66 9.13 -15.88
CA SER A 163 -14.09 8.79 -15.96
C SER A 163 -14.41 8.60 -17.45
N SER A 164 -13.97 7.46 -18.01
CA SER A 164 -14.74 6.85 -19.08
C SER A 164 -16.15 6.74 -18.52
N SER A 165 -17.06 7.54 -19.07
CA SER A 165 -18.48 7.31 -18.91
C SER A 165 -18.74 5.91 -19.45
N SER A 166 -18.62 4.90 -18.58
CA SER A 166 -19.24 3.61 -18.79
C SER A 166 -20.73 3.92 -18.81
N SER A 167 -21.25 4.14 -20.01
CA SER A 167 -22.51 3.51 -20.35
C SER A 167 -22.37 2.09 -19.81
N SER A 168 -23.08 1.78 -18.72
CA SER A 168 -23.16 0.44 -18.16
C SER A 168 -23.88 -0.42 -19.18
N ALA A 169 -23.18 -0.74 -20.27
CA ALA A 169 -23.59 -1.80 -21.15
C ALA A 169 -23.81 -3.01 -20.23
N PRO A 170 -24.95 -3.69 -20.35
CA PRO A 170 -25.17 -4.89 -19.57
C PRO A 170 -24.00 -5.85 -19.81
N LEU A 171 -23.55 -6.51 -18.74
CA LEU A 171 -22.54 -7.55 -18.86
C LEU A 171 -23.05 -8.63 -19.84
N PRO A 172 -22.17 -9.22 -20.66
CA PRO A 172 -22.56 -10.32 -21.53
C PRO A 172 -23.08 -11.50 -20.71
N THR A 173 -23.99 -12.27 -21.31
CA THR A 173 -24.63 -13.44 -20.72
C THR A 173 -24.70 -14.57 -21.75
N GLY A 174 -24.86 -15.81 -21.30
CA GLY A 174 -24.90 -16.98 -22.16
C GLY A 174 -23.52 -17.41 -22.65
N GLU A 175 -23.48 -18.05 -23.82
CA GLU A 175 -22.26 -18.61 -24.41
C GLU A 175 -21.97 -17.99 -25.78
N LEU A 176 -20.70 -17.70 -26.04
CA LEU A 176 -20.22 -17.25 -27.35
C LEU A 176 -18.81 -17.79 -27.60
N GLY A 177 -18.63 -18.55 -28.67
CA GLY A 177 -17.37 -19.25 -28.92
C GLY A 177 -17.06 -20.20 -27.77
N ALA A 178 -15.87 -20.08 -27.17
CA ALA A 178 -15.46 -20.81 -25.98
C ALA A 178 -15.82 -20.08 -24.67
N ALA A 179 -16.34 -18.85 -24.70
CA ALA A 179 -16.69 -18.12 -23.49
C ALA A 179 -18.08 -18.52 -22.96
N ASN A 180 -18.14 -18.96 -21.71
CA ASN A 180 -19.38 -19.12 -20.95
C ASN A 180 -19.47 -17.97 -19.93
N PHE A 181 -20.25 -16.94 -20.27
CA PHE A 181 -20.32 -15.70 -19.50
C PHE A 181 -21.07 -15.87 -18.18
N ASP A 182 -22.08 -16.73 -18.15
CA ASP A 182 -22.88 -16.99 -16.95
C ASP A 182 -22.11 -17.84 -15.93
N GLY A 183 -21.24 -18.74 -16.44
CA GLY A 183 -20.37 -19.60 -15.66
C GLY A 183 -19.07 -18.93 -15.20
N GLY A 184 -18.65 -17.85 -15.86
CA GLY A 184 -17.43 -17.13 -15.50
C GLY A 184 -16.15 -17.76 -16.04
N TYR A 185 -16.21 -18.54 -17.12
CA TYR A 185 -15.04 -19.27 -17.63
C TYR A 185 -15.01 -19.38 -19.14
N LEU A 186 -13.84 -19.73 -19.65
CA LEU A 186 -13.60 -20.14 -21.02
C LEU A 186 -13.48 -21.66 -21.04
N GLU A 187 -14.35 -22.33 -21.79
CA GLU A 187 -14.48 -23.79 -21.78
C GLU A 187 -13.84 -24.42 -23.02
N PHE A 188 -13.06 -25.48 -22.80
CA PHE A 188 -12.36 -26.23 -23.83
C PHE A 188 -12.51 -27.73 -23.61
N GLY A 189 -12.84 -28.45 -24.69
CA GLY A 189 -13.08 -29.89 -24.64
C GLY A 189 -14.50 -30.24 -24.20
N ALA A 190 -14.77 -31.54 -24.13
CA ALA A 190 -16.07 -32.09 -23.74
C ALA A 190 -15.91 -33.40 -22.94
N GLY A 191 -14.74 -33.58 -22.32
CA GLY A 191 -14.44 -34.77 -21.52
C GLY A 191 -15.17 -34.78 -20.18
N PRO A 192 -15.33 -35.97 -19.57
CA PRO A 192 -16.13 -36.13 -18.35
C PRO A 192 -15.50 -35.55 -17.08
N VAL A 193 -14.16 -35.47 -17.03
CA VAL A 193 -13.43 -34.89 -15.88
C VAL A 193 -13.30 -33.39 -16.11
N ILE A 194 -13.80 -32.59 -15.18
CA ILE A 194 -13.79 -31.13 -15.27
C ILE A 194 -12.59 -30.59 -14.51
N ILE A 195 -11.77 -29.78 -15.17
CA ILE A 195 -10.67 -29.06 -14.55
C ILE A 195 -10.99 -27.57 -14.57
N ASP A 196 -11.16 -26.96 -13.39
CA ASP A 196 -11.25 -25.50 -13.26
C ASP A 196 -9.88 -24.93 -12.93
N GLU A 197 -9.40 -24.04 -13.79
CA GLU A 197 -8.15 -23.33 -13.61
C GLU A 197 -8.41 -21.84 -13.43
N TYR A 198 -8.24 -21.35 -12.20
CA TYR A 198 -8.33 -19.94 -11.85
C TYR A 198 -6.96 -19.30 -11.96
N ILE A 199 -6.79 -18.44 -12.97
CA ILE A 199 -5.51 -17.80 -13.30
C ILE A 199 -5.64 -16.29 -13.25
N ASP A 200 -4.51 -15.61 -13.15
CA ASP A 200 -4.39 -14.18 -13.46
C ASP A 200 -3.26 -14.03 -14.48
N PRO A 201 -3.48 -13.34 -15.62
CA PRO A 201 -2.47 -13.18 -16.67
C PRO A 201 -1.14 -12.53 -16.23
N MET A 202 -1.11 -11.80 -15.10
CA MET A 202 0.11 -11.20 -14.55
C MET A 202 0.77 -12.07 -13.47
N CYS A 203 0.12 -13.16 -13.04
CA CYS A 203 0.61 -13.95 -11.92
C CYS A 203 1.78 -14.85 -12.33
N PRO A 204 2.97 -14.70 -11.71
CA PRO A 204 4.13 -15.51 -12.05
C PRO A 204 3.96 -16.99 -11.68
N PHE A 205 3.12 -17.31 -10.70
CA PHE A 205 2.83 -18.70 -10.35
C PHE A 205 1.87 -19.36 -11.35
N CYS A 206 1.00 -18.59 -12.00
CA CYS A 206 0.18 -19.10 -13.09
C CYS A 206 1.06 -19.45 -14.29
N ALA A 207 2.00 -18.57 -14.65
CA ALA A 207 2.96 -18.85 -15.71
C ALA A 207 3.82 -20.11 -15.41
N GLN A 208 4.23 -20.32 -14.16
CA GLN A 208 4.95 -21.53 -13.76
C GLN A 208 4.12 -22.80 -13.92
N PHE A 209 2.85 -22.74 -13.53
CA PHE A 209 1.93 -23.87 -13.68
C PHE A 209 1.65 -24.16 -15.15
N GLU A 210 1.36 -23.13 -15.95
CA GLU A 210 1.14 -23.25 -17.40
C GLU A 210 2.36 -23.84 -18.10
N GLN A 211 3.56 -23.31 -17.85
CA GLN A 211 4.79 -23.83 -18.43
C GLN A 211 5.05 -25.31 -18.08
N THR A 212 4.58 -25.75 -16.92
CA THR A 212 4.79 -27.13 -16.46
C THR A 212 3.69 -28.07 -16.95
N ASN A 213 2.44 -27.62 -16.99
CA ASN A 213 1.26 -28.48 -17.13
C ASN A 213 0.37 -28.16 -18.33
N GLY A 214 0.59 -27.04 -19.03
CA GLY A 214 -0.22 -26.60 -20.17
C GLY A 214 -0.29 -27.64 -21.29
N GLU A 215 0.84 -28.25 -21.67
CA GLU A 215 0.86 -29.32 -22.69
C GLU A 215 0.06 -30.56 -22.26
N LEU A 216 0.09 -30.90 -20.96
CA LEU A 216 -0.70 -32.01 -20.42
C LEU A 216 -2.21 -31.70 -20.48
N LEU A 217 -2.61 -30.48 -20.13
CA LEU A 217 -3.99 -30.02 -20.18
C LEU A 217 -4.50 -29.97 -21.62
N LEU A 218 -3.73 -29.39 -22.54
CA LEU A 218 -4.04 -29.34 -23.97
C LEU A 218 -4.23 -30.75 -24.54
N ALA A 219 -3.31 -31.67 -24.28
CA ALA A 219 -3.44 -33.06 -24.72
C ALA A 219 -4.68 -33.75 -24.12
N GLY A 220 -5.05 -33.42 -22.88
CA GLY A 220 -6.28 -33.90 -22.24
C GLY A 220 -7.54 -33.39 -22.95
N VAL A 221 -7.58 -32.11 -23.30
CA VAL A 221 -8.66 -31.48 -24.06
C VAL A 221 -8.78 -32.11 -25.45
N GLU A 222 -7.67 -32.21 -26.19
CA GLU A 222 -7.63 -32.77 -27.55
C GLU A 222 -8.03 -34.24 -27.61
N SER A 223 -7.64 -35.02 -26.60
CA SER A 223 -8.03 -36.43 -26.49
C SER A 223 -9.46 -36.63 -26.00
N GLY A 224 -10.15 -35.55 -25.59
CA GLY A 224 -11.54 -35.58 -25.13
C GLY A 224 -11.72 -36.24 -23.76
N VAL A 225 -10.66 -36.34 -22.96
CA VAL A 225 -10.72 -36.96 -21.63
C VAL A 225 -11.02 -35.96 -20.53
N ILE A 226 -10.73 -34.68 -20.73
CA ILE A 226 -11.11 -33.60 -19.80
C ILE A 226 -11.96 -32.52 -20.50
N THR A 227 -12.67 -31.76 -19.69
CA THR A 227 -13.16 -30.42 -20.01
C THR A 227 -12.34 -29.44 -19.17
N LEU A 228 -11.62 -28.52 -19.79
CA LEU A 228 -10.86 -27.47 -19.12
C LEU A 228 -11.69 -26.19 -19.10
N ARG A 229 -11.89 -25.63 -17.91
CA ARG A 229 -12.55 -24.34 -17.68
C ARG A 229 -11.54 -23.35 -17.14
N VAL A 230 -11.12 -22.40 -17.97
CA VAL A 230 -10.17 -21.35 -17.60
C VAL A 230 -10.94 -20.15 -17.08
N HIS A 231 -10.77 -19.86 -15.79
CA HIS A 231 -11.32 -18.69 -15.11
C HIS A 231 -10.23 -17.61 -15.05
N SER A 232 -10.23 -16.72 -16.04
CA SER A 232 -9.24 -15.65 -16.14
C SER A 232 -9.61 -14.44 -15.26
N LEU A 233 -8.98 -14.35 -14.10
CA LEU A 233 -9.22 -13.36 -13.06
C LEU A 233 -8.30 -12.14 -13.19
N THR A 234 -8.55 -11.12 -12.36
CA THR A 234 -7.92 -9.79 -12.42
C THR A 234 -7.34 -9.34 -11.07
N PHE A 235 -6.90 -10.30 -10.23
CA PHE A 235 -6.31 -10.10 -8.89
C PHE A 235 -5.20 -9.04 -8.84
N LEU A 236 -4.36 -8.98 -9.89
CA LEU A 236 -3.12 -8.23 -9.92
C LEU A 236 -3.22 -6.90 -10.69
N ASP A 237 -4.42 -6.41 -11.00
CA ASP A 237 -4.58 -5.08 -11.63
C ASP A 237 -3.86 -3.97 -10.85
N SER A 238 -3.95 -3.99 -9.52
CA SER A 238 -3.26 -3.03 -8.66
C SER A 238 -1.73 -3.10 -8.75
N LYS A 239 -1.17 -4.17 -9.33
CA LYS A 239 0.27 -4.37 -9.57
C LYS A 239 0.71 -3.95 -10.96
N SER A 240 -0.14 -3.30 -11.76
CA SER A 240 0.15 -2.96 -13.15
C SER A 240 0.41 -1.46 -13.42
N GLN A 241 0.91 -0.72 -12.42
CA GLN A 241 1.17 0.73 -12.49
C GLN A 241 -0.02 1.57 -13.00
N GLY A 242 -1.25 1.15 -12.70
CA GLY A 242 -2.48 1.85 -13.08
C GLY A 242 -2.99 1.56 -14.49
N THR A 243 -2.41 0.58 -15.19
CA THR A 243 -2.86 0.18 -16.53
C THR A 243 -3.93 -0.91 -16.54
N ASN A 244 -4.20 -1.53 -15.38
CA ASN A 244 -5.10 -2.68 -15.22
C ASN A 244 -4.76 -3.83 -16.19
N TYR A 245 -3.48 -4.21 -16.25
CA TYR A 245 -2.99 -5.21 -17.18
C TYR A 245 -3.73 -6.55 -17.06
N SER A 246 -4.02 -7.04 -15.85
CA SER A 246 -4.73 -8.32 -15.67
C SER A 246 -6.14 -8.28 -16.27
N SER A 247 -6.86 -7.17 -16.08
CA SER A 247 -8.16 -6.93 -16.74
C SER A 247 -8.04 -6.89 -18.26
N ARG A 248 -7.08 -6.13 -18.82
CA ARG A 248 -6.90 -6.01 -20.27
C ARG A 248 -6.51 -7.34 -20.91
N ALA A 249 -5.61 -8.09 -20.28
CA ALA A 249 -5.18 -9.40 -20.75
C ALA A 249 -6.29 -10.45 -20.61
N SER A 250 -7.08 -10.42 -19.52
CA SER A 250 -8.24 -11.31 -19.35
C SER A 250 -9.33 -11.03 -20.39
N ALA A 251 -9.57 -9.75 -20.68
CA ALA A 251 -10.44 -9.33 -21.76
C ALA A 251 -9.93 -9.80 -23.14
N ALA A 252 -8.63 -9.65 -23.42
CA ALA A 252 -8.03 -10.14 -24.66
C ALA A 252 -8.17 -11.66 -24.82
N LEU A 253 -7.99 -12.43 -23.74
CA LEU A 253 -8.21 -13.88 -23.73
C LEU A 253 -9.69 -14.21 -24.02
N THR A 254 -10.62 -13.41 -23.51
CA THR A 254 -12.07 -13.57 -23.77
C THR A 254 -12.43 -13.17 -25.21
N CYS A 255 -11.81 -12.11 -25.76
CA CYS A 255 -11.91 -11.76 -27.17
C CYS A 255 -11.45 -12.92 -28.06
N GLN A 256 -10.31 -13.54 -27.72
CA GLN A 256 -9.82 -14.71 -28.44
C GLN A 256 -10.77 -15.90 -28.30
N ALA A 257 -11.29 -16.18 -27.11
CA ALA A 257 -12.26 -17.26 -26.89
C ALA A 257 -13.54 -17.10 -27.72
N THR A 258 -14.02 -15.87 -27.90
CA THR A 258 -15.25 -15.58 -28.62
C THR A 258 -15.06 -15.59 -30.14
N LEU A 259 -13.91 -15.10 -30.63
CA LEU A 259 -13.64 -14.90 -32.06
C LEU A 259 -12.84 -16.05 -32.70
N ASN A 260 -11.90 -16.64 -31.96
CA ASN A 260 -11.00 -17.72 -32.37
C ASN A 260 -10.95 -18.84 -31.31
N PRO A 261 -12.07 -19.49 -30.97
CA PRO A 261 -12.14 -20.44 -29.85
C PRO A 261 -11.11 -21.59 -29.93
N GLY A 262 -10.80 -22.07 -31.14
CA GLY A 262 -9.82 -23.15 -31.35
C GLY A 262 -8.36 -22.77 -31.08
N GLU A 263 -8.04 -21.47 -31.08
CA GLU A 263 -6.67 -20.94 -30.95
C GLU A 263 -6.44 -20.29 -29.57
N THR A 264 -7.41 -20.44 -28.65
CA THR A 264 -7.40 -19.69 -27.39
C THR A 264 -6.42 -20.27 -26.37
N LEU A 265 -6.22 -21.60 -26.35
CA LEU A 265 -5.22 -22.22 -25.47
C LEU A 265 -3.79 -21.92 -25.96
N ASP A 266 -3.57 -21.86 -27.27
CA ASP A 266 -2.29 -21.40 -27.83
C ASP A 266 -2.03 -19.93 -27.47
N PHE A 267 -3.05 -19.08 -27.57
CA PHE A 267 -2.96 -17.68 -27.11
C PHE A 267 -2.69 -17.57 -25.61
N LEU A 268 -3.31 -18.41 -24.77
CA LEU A 268 -3.02 -18.47 -23.33
C LEU A 268 -1.55 -18.80 -23.07
N SER A 269 -1.00 -19.77 -23.81
CA SER A 269 0.41 -20.15 -23.71
C SER A 269 1.33 -18.99 -24.11
N GLU A 270 1.05 -18.31 -25.22
CA GLU A 270 1.81 -17.15 -25.68
C GLU A 270 1.71 -15.96 -24.71
N LEU A 271 0.54 -15.75 -24.11
CA LEU A 271 0.32 -14.71 -23.10
C LEU A 271 1.21 -14.94 -21.88
N PHE A 272 1.31 -16.18 -21.40
CA PHE A 272 2.19 -16.51 -20.27
C PHE A 272 3.68 -16.58 -20.66
N ALA A 273 4.00 -16.97 -21.89
CA ALA A 273 5.37 -16.93 -22.40
C ALA A 273 5.92 -15.49 -22.48
N ASN A 274 5.04 -14.52 -22.76
CA ASN A 274 5.36 -13.09 -22.84
C ASN A 274 4.90 -12.30 -21.60
N GLN A 275 4.68 -12.99 -20.47
CA GLN A 275 4.14 -12.39 -19.26
C GLN A 275 5.04 -11.23 -18.75
N PRO A 276 4.46 -10.04 -18.49
CA PRO A 276 5.20 -8.93 -17.90
C PRO A 276 5.44 -9.16 -16.40
N LEU A 277 6.53 -8.60 -15.88
CA LEU A 277 6.79 -8.62 -14.44
C LEU A 277 5.75 -7.79 -13.68
N GLU A 278 5.41 -8.23 -12.46
CA GLU A 278 4.63 -7.41 -11.52
C GLU A 278 5.26 -6.04 -11.28
N ASN A 279 4.43 -5.03 -11.03
CA ASN A 279 4.81 -3.64 -10.86
C ASN A 279 5.39 -2.98 -12.14
N THR A 280 5.12 -3.56 -13.32
CA THR A 280 5.32 -2.90 -14.62
C THR A 280 3.99 -2.40 -15.18
N THR A 281 4.01 -1.69 -16.31
CA THR A 281 2.78 -1.30 -17.04
C THR A 281 2.12 -2.48 -17.77
N GLY A 282 2.74 -3.65 -17.81
CA GLY A 282 2.29 -4.75 -18.64
C GLY A 282 2.43 -4.51 -20.14
N LEU A 283 1.93 -5.46 -20.94
CA LEU A 283 1.85 -5.34 -22.40
C LEU A 283 0.81 -4.29 -22.80
N SER A 284 1.03 -3.61 -23.92
CA SER A 284 0.02 -2.73 -24.52
C SER A 284 -1.09 -3.54 -25.21
N ASP A 285 -2.19 -2.88 -25.56
CA ASP A 285 -3.29 -3.54 -26.30
C ASP A 285 -2.86 -3.99 -27.69
N ALA A 286 -1.93 -3.28 -28.32
CA ALA A 286 -1.32 -3.68 -29.58
C ALA A 286 -0.45 -4.94 -29.39
N ASP A 287 0.39 -4.96 -28.35
CA ASP A 287 1.19 -6.15 -28.04
C ASP A 287 0.31 -7.37 -27.72
N LEU A 288 -0.80 -7.18 -26.98
CA LEU A 288 -1.78 -8.25 -26.70
C LEU A 288 -2.44 -8.77 -27.98
N ALA A 289 -2.78 -7.89 -28.92
CA ALA A 289 -3.33 -8.29 -30.21
C ALA A 289 -2.30 -9.00 -31.10
N ASP A 290 -1.03 -8.59 -31.05
CA ASP A 290 0.06 -9.20 -31.83
C ASP A 290 0.40 -10.63 -31.37
N LEU A 291 0.08 -10.98 -30.13
CA LEU A 291 0.20 -12.36 -29.62
C LEU A 291 -0.91 -13.29 -30.13
N ALA A 292 -2.02 -12.74 -30.64
CA ALA A 292 -3.18 -13.53 -31.02
C ALA A 292 -2.98 -14.27 -32.35
N GLY A 293 -3.26 -15.58 -32.33
CA GLY A 293 -3.40 -16.40 -33.52
C GLY A 293 -4.83 -16.42 -34.07
N GLY A 294 -5.05 -17.17 -35.14
CA GLY A 294 -6.37 -17.39 -35.74
C GLY A 294 -6.74 -16.48 -36.91
N ASP A 295 -7.91 -16.76 -37.48
CA ASP A 295 -8.38 -16.12 -38.71
C ASP A 295 -9.08 -14.78 -38.45
N ALA A 296 -9.73 -14.63 -37.28
CA ALA A 296 -10.44 -13.41 -36.90
C ALA A 296 -9.50 -12.45 -36.15
N ASN A 297 -9.55 -11.18 -36.51
CA ASN A 297 -8.78 -10.15 -35.82
C ASN A 297 -9.47 -9.76 -34.50
N ILE A 298 -8.71 -9.72 -33.39
CA ILE A 298 -9.22 -9.36 -32.06
C ILE A 298 -8.87 -7.92 -31.62
N THR A 299 -8.16 -7.16 -32.45
CA THR A 299 -7.65 -5.81 -32.14
C THR A 299 -8.78 -4.86 -31.73
N ASP A 300 -9.88 -4.82 -32.48
CA ASP A 300 -11.01 -3.95 -32.17
C ASP A 300 -11.67 -4.32 -30.84
N CYS A 301 -11.80 -5.62 -30.55
CA CYS A 301 -12.35 -6.12 -29.29
C CYS A 301 -11.52 -5.67 -28.09
N ILE A 302 -10.19 -5.78 -28.19
CA ILE A 302 -9.26 -5.32 -27.14
C ILE A 302 -9.32 -3.80 -26.99
N GLN A 303 -9.23 -3.04 -28.08
CA GLN A 303 -9.18 -1.57 -28.05
C GLN A 303 -10.48 -0.94 -27.52
N ASN A 304 -11.62 -1.58 -27.76
CA ASN A 304 -12.90 -1.16 -27.20
C ASN A 304 -13.03 -1.48 -25.70
N GLY A 305 -12.12 -2.30 -25.15
CA GLY A 305 -12.20 -2.78 -23.79
C GLY A 305 -13.34 -3.76 -23.57
N ASP A 306 -13.75 -4.48 -24.62
CA ASP A 306 -14.79 -5.49 -24.53
C ASP A 306 -14.40 -6.52 -23.46
N TYR A 307 -15.40 -6.99 -22.71
CA TYR A 307 -15.24 -7.99 -21.64
C TYR A 307 -14.43 -7.57 -20.40
N GLN A 308 -13.75 -6.42 -20.35
CA GLN A 308 -12.99 -6.01 -19.14
C GLN A 308 -13.86 -5.94 -17.88
N ALA A 309 -15.05 -5.34 -17.97
CA ALA A 309 -15.99 -5.26 -16.86
C ALA A 309 -16.51 -6.65 -16.43
N TRP A 310 -16.66 -7.58 -17.38
CA TRP A 310 -17.05 -8.96 -17.09
C TRP A 310 -15.91 -9.70 -16.37
N SER A 311 -14.66 -9.56 -16.81
CA SER A 311 -13.50 -10.16 -16.15
C SER A 311 -13.33 -9.68 -14.71
N GLN A 312 -13.57 -8.39 -14.46
CA GLN A 312 -13.56 -7.81 -13.11
C GLN A 312 -14.69 -8.38 -12.25
N GLN A 313 -15.91 -8.42 -12.77
CA GLN A 313 -17.06 -9.01 -12.07
C GLN A 313 -16.82 -10.48 -11.73
N ASN A 314 -16.25 -11.23 -12.67
CA ASN A 314 -15.93 -12.64 -12.49
C ASN A 314 -14.91 -12.85 -11.35
N THR A 315 -13.93 -11.95 -11.26
CA THR A 315 -12.96 -11.93 -10.16
C THR A 315 -13.62 -11.68 -8.81
N GLU A 316 -14.56 -10.73 -8.74
CA GLU A 316 -15.34 -10.47 -7.53
C GLU A 316 -16.17 -11.70 -7.11
N SER A 317 -16.81 -12.37 -8.07
CA SER A 317 -17.57 -13.61 -7.84
C SER A 317 -16.67 -14.73 -7.33
N ALA A 318 -15.50 -14.95 -7.93
CA ALA A 318 -14.54 -15.97 -7.48
C ALA A 318 -14.01 -15.70 -6.06
N LEU A 319 -13.82 -14.43 -5.70
CA LEU A 319 -13.33 -13.98 -4.38
C LEU A 319 -14.37 -14.07 -3.27
N THR A 320 -15.66 -13.98 -3.62
CA THR A 320 -16.76 -13.95 -2.64
C THR A 320 -17.50 -15.27 -2.52
N GLY A 321 -17.47 -16.09 -3.57
CA GLY A 321 -18.12 -17.39 -3.60
C GLY A 321 -19.65 -17.33 -3.63
N PRO A 322 -20.31 -18.48 -3.54
CA PRO A 322 -19.72 -19.82 -3.48
C PRO A 322 -19.16 -20.27 -4.84
N ILE A 323 -18.11 -21.11 -4.85
CA ILE A 323 -17.65 -21.79 -6.07
C ILE A 323 -18.49 -23.05 -6.30
N ALA A 324 -19.37 -23.01 -7.29
CA ALA A 324 -20.31 -24.09 -7.55
C ALA A 324 -19.59 -25.40 -7.89
N GLY A 325 -19.93 -26.47 -7.14
CA GLY A 325 -19.38 -27.80 -7.37
C GLY A 325 -17.96 -28.01 -6.82
N ALA A 326 -17.39 -27.05 -6.10
CA ALA A 326 -16.05 -27.15 -5.51
C ALA A 326 -16.07 -27.41 -4.00
N GLU A 327 -14.97 -27.94 -3.48
CA GLU A 327 -14.73 -28.08 -2.03
C GLU A 327 -14.35 -26.76 -1.34
N ILE A 328 -14.08 -25.71 -2.12
CA ILE A 328 -13.72 -24.37 -1.64
C ILE A 328 -14.91 -23.43 -1.77
N GLU A 329 -15.08 -22.56 -0.76
CA GLU A 329 -16.13 -21.53 -0.81
C GLU A 329 -15.75 -20.38 -1.74
N ALA A 330 -14.48 -19.99 -1.75
CA ALA A 330 -13.97 -18.87 -2.55
C ALA A 330 -12.50 -19.09 -2.93
N VAL A 331 -12.07 -18.48 -4.03
CA VAL A 331 -10.69 -18.44 -4.48
C VAL A 331 -9.92 -17.43 -3.61
N SER A 332 -8.75 -17.83 -3.12
CA SER A 332 -7.90 -16.99 -2.25
C SER A 332 -6.57 -16.58 -2.89
N GLY A 333 -6.28 -17.08 -4.10
CA GLY A 333 -5.09 -16.76 -4.86
C GLY A 333 -5.01 -17.55 -6.15
N THR A 334 -4.05 -17.18 -6.99
CA THR A 334 -3.82 -17.79 -8.30
C THR A 334 -2.40 -18.39 -8.38
N PRO A 335 -2.20 -19.53 -9.06
CA PRO A 335 -3.26 -20.36 -9.64
C PRO A 335 -4.03 -21.09 -8.54
N THR A 336 -5.33 -21.28 -8.75
CA THR A 336 -6.13 -22.28 -8.03
C THR A 336 -6.64 -23.26 -9.06
N VAL A 337 -6.33 -24.55 -8.88
CA VAL A 337 -6.73 -25.61 -9.82
C VAL A 337 -7.62 -26.60 -9.10
N LEU A 338 -8.79 -26.88 -9.66
CA LEU A 338 -9.75 -27.87 -9.16
C LEU A 338 -9.91 -28.97 -10.19
N VAL A 339 -9.96 -30.22 -9.76
CA VAL A 339 -10.31 -31.38 -10.61
C VAL A 339 -11.56 -32.02 -10.00
N ASP A 340 -12.66 -32.01 -10.74
CA ASP A 340 -14.00 -32.37 -10.26
C ASP A 340 -14.35 -31.74 -8.90
N GLY A 341 -13.98 -30.46 -8.76
CA GLY A 341 -14.22 -29.67 -7.56
C GLY A 341 -13.19 -29.85 -6.42
N ALA A 342 -12.29 -30.83 -6.48
CA ALA A 342 -11.25 -31.04 -5.48
C ALA A 342 -10.01 -30.19 -5.78
N GLN A 343 -9.47 -29.47 -4.78
CA GLN A 343 -8.37 -28.55 -5.01
C GLN A 343 -7.01 -29.27 -5.08
N TYR A 344 -6.27 -29.02 -6.16
CA TYR A 344 -4.87 -29.41 -6.24
C TYR A 344 -4.02 -28.53 -5.31
N ARG A 345 -3.34 -29.15 -4.34
CA ARG A 345 -2.47 -28.48 -3.36
C ARG A 345 -0.99 -28.87 -3.50
N GLY A 346 -0.66 -29.59 -4.56
CA GLY A 346 0.69 -30.10 -4.83
C GLY A 346 1.62 -29.04 -5.43
N SER A 347 2.77 -29.49 -5.92
CA SER A 347 3.76 -28.61 -6.53
C SER A 347 3.36 -28.16 -7.94
N LEU A 348 3.36 -26.85 -8.18
CA LEU A 348 3.09 -26.25 -9.50
C LEU A 348 4.10 -26.66 -10.58
N THR A 349 5.31 -27.06 -10.18
CA THR A 349 6.44 -27.38 -11.07
C THR A 349 6.72 -28.89 -11.17
N ASN A 350 5.82 -29.72 -10.64
CA ASN A 350 5.94 -31.17 -10.70
C ASN A 350 4.82 -31.79 -11.54
N GLN A 351 5.03 -31.84 -12.85
CA GLN A 351 4.03 -32.38 -13.80
C GLN A 351 3.59 -33.81 -13.45
N ALA A 352 4.50 -34.66 -12.95
CA ALA A 352 4.17 -36.04 -12.59
C ALA A 352 3.17 -36.09 -11.42
N GLU A 353 3.33 -35.23 -10.43
CA GLU A 353 2.41 -35.14 -9.29
C GLU A 353 1.04 -34.60 -9.70
N PHE A 354 1.00 -33.54 -10.53
CA PHE A 354 -0.26 -33.03 -11.07
C PHE A 354 -0.98 -34.07 -11.94
N SER A 355 -0.25 -34.74 -12.84
CA SER A 355 -0.82 -35.81 -13.69
C SER A 355 -1.40 -36.97 -12.87
N ALA A 356 -0.77 -37.33 -11.74
CA ALA A 356 -1.28 -38.37 -10.85
C ALA A 356 -2.55 -37.91 -10.11
N PHE A 357 -2.66 -36.63 -9.77
CA PHE A 357 -3.87 -36.05 -9.20
C PHE A 357 -5.04 -36.07 -10.18
N VAL A 358 -4.81 -35.61 -11.42
CA VAL A 358 -5.82 -35.69 -12.50
C VAL A 358 -6.21 -37.15 -12.79
N ALA A 359 -5.23 -38.06 -12.81
CA ALA A 359 -5.47 -39.49 -13.03
C ALA A 359 -6.39 -40.13 -11.97
N ALA A 360 -6.45 -39.57 -10.75
CA ALA A 360 -7.30 -40.09 -9.69
C ALA A 360 -8.79 -39.72 -9.84
N ALA A 361 -9.13 -38.84 -10.80
CA ALA A 361 -10.51 -38.46 -11.11
C ALA A 361 -11.18 -39.34 -12.19
N PHE A 362 -10.39 -40.17 -12.90
CA PHE A 362 -10.90 -41.13 -13.89
C PHE A 362 -11.30 -42.48 -13.26
#